data_AF-A0A502EDC3-F1
#
_entry.id   AF-A0A502EDC3-F1
#
_cell.length_a   1.000
_cell.length_b   1.000
_cell.length_c   1.000
_cell.angle_alpha   90.00
_cell.angle_beta   90.00
_cell.angle_gamma   90.00
#
_symmetry.space_group_name_H-M   'P 1'
#
loop_
_entity.id
_entity.type
_entity.pdbx_description
1 polymer ?
#
loop_
_entity_poly.entity_id
_entity_poly.type
_entity_poly.pdbx_seq_one_letter_code
_entity_poly.pdbx_strand_id
1 'polypeptide(L)'
;MTLSPEAVRRTAAPTREEFSERLLRGSVKKSYEPVVDIDWDAPLDPDKFFLPPKSVSLYGTPLWDGMTREQQIELSRQELVNTLSAGIWFENILNQALLRELMHADPTARATHYALTEMGDETRHMVMFGRAIEKVGGKPMRPRRYQRMLINALPLTFRGSLLWVAALVGEEIFDSLQRNMMDDRELQPIVQRLMRIHVTEEARHIQFARDGVRKRVAEMPRLNRMWVANLNGVGGLFFRHLFTNAAQYRRAGLDGAEARRLARRSPHRHDVQVLGFAPLAAFLSEVGLMGPIARRLWTRTHFLPAASSAPTPNDDVLTEQRDNVYDGPAVLRVGDTDHSARVRLIGHLDPIDGRYHWQGTVFGALPDDVLKQPKAMLTANGRAVQARITERTPQGNYGVVGAGSPPFE
;
A
#
# COMPACT_ATOMS: atom_id res chain seq x y z
N MET A 1 -2.57 -10.86 -56.18
CA MET A 1 -3.38 -10.78 -54.95
C MET A 1 -2.40 -10.53 -53.81
N THR A 2 -2.17 -9.25 -53.52
CA THR A 2 -1.27 -8.75 -52.48
C THR A 2 -2.02 -8.72 -51.15
N LEU A 3 -1.59 -9.50 -50.16
CA LEU A 3 -2.08 -9.39 -48.79
C LEU A 3 -1.22 -8.37 -48.03
N SER A 4 -1.87 -7.34 -47.49
CA SER A 4 -1.28 -6.25 -46.69
C SER A 4 -0.71 -6.74 -45.36
N PRO A 5 0.40 -6.15 -44.87
CA PRO A 5 0.90 -6.41 -43.54
C PRO A 5 0.20 -5.48 -42.52
N GLU A 6 -0.93 -5.91 -41.97
CA GLU A 6 -1.56 -5.19 -40.86
C GLU A 6 -1.53 -6.00 -39.56
N ALA A 7 -0.82 -5.41 -38.59
CA ALA A 7 -1.08 -5.43 -37.16
C ALA A 7 -0.89 -6.75 -36.39
N VAL A 8 0.38 -7.09 -36.12
CA VAL A 8 0.76 -7.53 -34.75
C VAL A 8 1.37 -6.32 -34.05
N ARG A 9 0.53 -5.38 -33.60
CA ARG A 9 0.96 -4.34 -32.66
C ARG A 9 1.08 -5.00 -31.29
N ARG A 10 2.22 -5.66 -31.04
CA ARG A 10 2.67 -5.90 -29.66
C ARG A 10 2.65 -4.52 -28.98
N THR A 11 1.78 -4.34 -28.01
CA THR A 11 1.78 -3.15 -27.16
C THR A 11 3.15 -3.07 -26.48
N ALA A 12 4.04 -2.26 -27.05
CA ALA A 12 5.32 -1.96 -26.42
C ALA A 12 5.04 -1.36 -25.04
N ALA A 13 5.84 -1.75 -24.04
CA ALA A 13 5.73 -1.15 -22.72
C ALA A 13 5.91 0.38 -22.84
N PRO A 14 5.11 1.19 -22.13
CA PRO A 14 5.14 2.64 -22.26
C PRO A 14 6.53 3.20 -21.90
N THR A 15 6.94 4.24 -22.62
CA THR A 15 8.19 4.96 -22.35
C THR A 15 8.15 5.66 -20.98
N ARG A 16 9.32 6.04 -20.43
CA ARG A 16 9.37 6.79 -19.15
C ARG A 16 8.63 8.13 -19.24
N GLU A 17 8.70 8.80 -20.38
CA GLU A 17 8.01 10.06 -20.64
C GLU A 17 6.48 9.89 -20.63
N GLU A 18 5.94 8.91 -21.39
CA GLU A 18 4.50 8.61 -21.41
C GLU A 18 3.97 8.17 -20.04
N PHE A 19 4.76 7.36 -19.33
CA PHE A 19 4.43 6.92 -17.98
C PHE A 19 4.39 8.10 -16.98
N SER A 20 5.40 8.98 -17.02
CA SER A 20 5.47 10.16 -16.15
C SER A 20 4.37 11.16 -16.48
N GLU A 21 4.03 11.34 -17.76
CA GLU A 21 2.93 12.20 -18.17
C GLU A 21 1.57 11.69 -17.63
N ARG A 22 1.34 10.37 -17.68
CA ARG A 22 0.13 9.78 -17.10
C ARG A 22 0.05 10.04 -15.59
N LEU A 23 1.15 9.88 -14.87
CA LEU A 23 1.18 10.14 -13.43
C LEU A 23 0.99 11.64 -13.12
N LEU A 24 1.62 12.54 -13.87
CA LEU A 24 1.40 13.99 -13.76
C LEU A 24 -0.07 14.38 -13.93
N ARG A 25 -0.74 13.81 -14.96
CA ARG A 25 -2.19 14.02 -15.15
C ARG A 25 -3.01 13.48 -13.99
N GLY A 26 -2.56 12.40 -13.35
CA GLY A 26 -3.14 11.85 -12.12
C GLY A 26 -2.97 12.79 -10.93
N SER A 27 -1.77 13.32 -10.70
CA SER A 27 -1.47 14.25 -9.60
C SER A 27 -2.33 15.51 -9.67
N VAL A 28 -2.53 16.09 -10.86
CA VAL A 28 -3.41 17.28 -11.02
C VAL A 28 -4.86 16.99 -10.62
N LYS A 29 -5.34 15.75 -10.79
CA LYS A 29 -6.72 15.36 -10.46
C LYS A 29 -6.89 14.90 -9.01
N LYS A 30 -5.80 14.52 -8.32
CA LYS A 30 -5.81 13.81 -7.03
C LYS A 30 -4.62 14.17 -6.14
N SER A 31 -4.21 15.43 -6.15
CA SER A 31 -3.34 16.02 -5.12
C SER A 31 -4.27 16.63 -4.08
N TYR A 32 -4.08 16.25 -2.82
CA TYR A 32 -4.85 16.74 -1.70
C TYR A 32 -4.07 17.86 -1.01
N GLU A 33 -4.80 18.88 -0.55
CA GLU A 33 -4.25 19.93 0.29
C GLU A 33 -4.65 19.61 1.74
N PRO A 34 -3.72 19.16 2.62
CA PRO A 34 -4.07 18.69 3.96
C PRO A 34 -4.84 19.70 4.81
N VAL A 35 -4.65 21.00 4.54
CA VAL A 35 -5.37 22.09 5.23
C VAL A 35 -6.86 22.09 4.90
N VAL A 36 -7.23 21.69 3.68
CA VAL A 36 -8.60 21.69 3.16
C VAL A 36 -9.25 20.31 3.29
N ASP A 37 -8.48 19.25 3.06
CA ASP A 37 -9.00 17.89 2.94
C ASP A 37 -9.22 17.15 4.26
N ILE A 38 -8.79 17.75 5.37
CA ILE A 38 -8.96 17.21 6.72
C ILE A 38 -9.62 18.29 7.59
N ASP A 39 -10.74 17.94 8.22
CA ASP A 39 -11.33 18.74 9.28
C ASP A 39 -10.50 18.59 10.56
N TRP A 40 -9.54 19.50 10.73
CA TRP A 40 -8.65 19.54 11.90
C TRP A 40 -9.36 20.02 13.18
N ASP A 41 -10.55 20.62 13.06
CA ASP A 41 -11.30 21.15 14.21
C ASP A 41 -12.25 20.10 14.80
N ALA A 42 -12.62 19.07 14.02
CA ALA A 42 -13.42 17.93 14.48
C ALA A 42 -12.91 17.33 15.82
N PRO A 43 -13.80 17.05 16.79
CA PRO A 43 -13.38 16.48 18.07
C PRO A 43 -12.83 15.06 17.90
N LEU A 44 -11.88 14.70 18.77
CA LEU A 44 -11.43 13.30 18.88
C LEU A 44 -12.44 12.51 19.70
N ASP A 45 -12.69 11.28 19.30
CA ASP A 45 -13.56 10.35 20.02
C ASP A 45 -12.73 9.65 21.13
N PRO A 46 -13.04 9.85 22.43
CA PRO A 46 -12.22 9.29 23.51
C PRO A 46 -12.17 7.76 23.53
N ASP A 47 -13.15 7.08 22.92
CA ASP A 47 -13.29 5.61 22.97
C ASP A 47 -12.67 4.91 21.74
N LYS A 48 -12.13 5.69 20.80
CA LYS A 48 -11.52 5.21 19.56
C LYS A 48 -10.01 5.19 19.58
N PHE A 49 -9.46 4.17 18.93
CA PHE A 49 -8.02 4.00 18.77
C PHE A 49 -7.44 4.91 17.70
N PHE A 50 -6.14 5.15 17.82
CA PHE A 50 -5.32 5.88 16.84
C PHE A 50 -4.62 4.95 15.84
N LEU A 51 -4.58 3.65 16.11
CA LEU A 51 -4.25 2.57 15.19
C LEU A 51 -5.23 1.43 15.45
N PRO A 52 -5.70 0.69 14.43
CA PRO A 52 -6.55 -0.46 14.67
C PRO A 52 -5.93 -1.42 15.68
N PRO A 53 -6.71 -2.03 16.58
CA PRO A 53 -6.18 -2.92 17.63
C PRO A 53 -5.26 -3.99 17.08
N LYS A 54 -5.68 -4.65 16.01
CA LYS A 54 -4.92 -5.72 15.33
C LYS A 54 -3.58 -5.22 14.76
N SER A 55 -3.38 -3.92 14.58
CA SER A 55 -2.12 -3.35 14.11
C SER A 55 -1.18 -2.94 15.25
N VAL A 56 -1.69 -2.80 16.49
CA VAL A 56 -0.91 -2.41 17.66
C VAL A 56 0.09 -3.51 18.03
N SER A 57 1.32 -3.11 18.37
CA SER A 57 2.44 -4.06 18.50
C SER A 57 2.29 -5.11 19.60
N LEU A 58 1.50 -4.84 20.64
CA LEU A 58 1.23 -5.75 21.76
C LEU A 58 -0.04 -6.59 21.58
N TYR A 59 -0.82 -6.37 20.52
CA TYR A 59 -2.06 -7.12 20.29
C TYR A 59 -1.81 -8.63 20.29
N GLY A 60 -2.70 -9.37 20.98
CA GLY A 60 -2.61 -10.83 21.14
C GLY A 60 -1.50 -11.29 22.09
N THR A 61 -0.97 -10.41 22.95
CA THR A 61 -0.04 -10.78 24.02
C THR A 61 -0.70 -10.74 25.38
N PRO A 62 -0.22 -11.50 26.38
CA PRO A 62 -0.78 -11.44 27.74
C PRO A 62 -0.74 -10.05 28.38
N LEU A 63 0.24 -9.22 27.99
CA LEU A 63 0.31 -7.83 28.45
C LEU A 63 -0.85 -6.99 27.89
N TRP A 64 -1.22 -7.20 26.62
CA TRP A 64 -2.36 -6.51 26.01
C TRP A 64 -3.69 -6.94 26.62
N ASP A 65 -3.87 -8.24 26.86
CA ASP A 65 -5.08 -8.80 27.46
C ASP A 65 -5.31 -8.29 28.90
N GLY A 66 -4.21 -7.97 29.61
CA GLY A 66 -4.24 -7.36 30.93
C GLY A 66 -4.36 -5.83 30.94
N MET A 67 -4.34 -5.16 29.78
CA MET A 67 -4.49 -3.71 29.70
C MET A 67 -5.95 -3.30 29.71
N THR A 68 -6.25 -2.21 30.42
CA THR A 68 -7.53 -1.49 30.30
C THR A 68 -7.70 -0.90 28.90
N ARG A 69 -8.95 -0.62 28.50
CA ARG A 69 -9.26 -0.02 27.20
C ARG A 69 -8.53 1.31 27.00
N GLU A 70 -8.46 2.12 28.04
CA GLU A 70 -7.78 3.42 28.03
C GLU A 70 -6.27 3.25 27.79
N GLN A 71 -5.64 2.26 28.43
CA GLN A 71 -4.23 1.93 28.20
C GLN A 71 -3.98 1.44 26.76
N GLN A 72 -4.90 0.64 26.21
CA GLN A 72 -4.81 0.16 24.84
C GLN A 72 -4.92 1.32 23.84
N ILE A 73 -5.86 2.26 24.06
CA ILE A 73 -6.02 3.47 23.25
C ILE A 73 -4.77 4.35 23.35
N GLU A 74 -4.25 4.60 24.55
CA GLU A 74 -3.04 5.40 24.74
C GLU A 74 -1.82 4.77 24.06
N LEU A 75 -1.67 3.44 24.13
CA LEU A 75 -0.59 2.76 23.42
C LEU A 75 -0.70 2.96 21.91
N SER A 76 -1.91 2.80 21.34
CA SER A 76 -2.14 3.04 19.91
C SER A 76 -1.77 4.48 19.51
N ARG A 77 -2.04 5.46 20.39
CA ARG A 77 -1.67 6.86 20.17
C ARG A 77 -0.16 7.06 20.13
N GLN A 78 0.57 6.46 21.07
CA GLN A 78 2.03 6.57 21.10
C GLN A 78 2.70 5.87 19.92
N GLU A 79 2.15 4.75 19.48
CA GLU A 79 2.62 4.04 18.29
C GLU A 79 2.34 4.82 17.00
N LEU A 80 1.16 5.44 16.87
CA LEU A 80 0.85 6.35 15.76
C LEU A 80 1.86 7.51 15.73
N VAL A 81 2.06 8.19 16.87
CA VAL A 81 3.01 9.32 16.96
C VAL A 81 4.43 8.89 16.59
N ASN A 82 4.88 7.71 17.01
CA ASN A 82 6.20 7.18 16.62
C ASN A 82 6.29 6.95 15.10
N THR A 83 5.26 6.36 14.50
CA THR A 83 5.18 6.11 13.05
C THR A 83 5.16 7.41 12.24
N LEU A 84 4.26 8.35 12.56
CA LEU A 84 4.18 9.65 11.88
C LEU A 84 5.48 10.45 12.04
N SER A 85 6.09 10.41 13.22
CA SER A 85 7.39 11.08 13.44
C SER A 85 8.48 10.50 12.54
N ALA A 86 8.51 9.19 12.34
CA ALA A 86 9.45 8.54 11.44
C ALA A 86 9.16 8.84 9.96
N GLY A 87 7.88 8.91 9.57
CA GLY A 87 7.43 9.33 8.24
C GLY A 87 7.98 10.69 7.86
N ILE A 88 7.83 11.70 8.73
CA ILE A 88 8.39 13.05 8.50
C ILE A 88 9.89 13.01 8.18
N TRP A 89 10.67 12.20 8.90
CA TRP A 89 12.11 12.08 8.64
C TRP A 89 12.40 11.35 7.35
N PHE A 90 11.62 10.33 7.03
CA PHE A 90 11.75 9.55 5.81
C PHE A 90 11.48 10.42 4.57
N GLU A 91 10.36 11.13 4.54
CA GLU A 91 9.99 12.08 3.47
C GLU A 91 11.05 13.16 3.29
N ASN A 92 11.56 13.72 4.39
CA ASN A 92 12.66 14.68 4.34
C ASN A 92 13.95 14.08 3.73
N ILE A 93 14.30 12.83 4.04
CA ILE A 93 15.46 12.14 3.45
C ILE A 93 15.26 11.94 1.95
N LEU A 94 14.06 11.52 1.53
CA LEU A 94 13.70 11.37 0.12
C LEU A 94 13.82 12.70 -0.63
N ASN A 95 13.24 13.78 -0.10
CA ASN A 95 13.35 15.12 -0.67
C ASN A 95 14.81 15.56 -0.83
N GLN A 96 15.65 15.33 0.18
CA GLN A 96 17.08 15.64 0.08
C GLN A 96 17.78 14.84 -1.02
N ALA A 97 17.41 13.57 -1.22
CA ALA A 97 18.01 12.74 -2.26
C ALA A 97 17.50 13.11 -3.66
N LEU A 98 16.20 13.37 -3.82
CA LEU A 98 15.60 13.84 -5.08
C LEU A 98 16.16 15.20 -5.49
N LEU A 99 16.28 16.16 -4.57
CA LEU A 99 16.91 17.46 -4.85
C LEU A 99 18.36 17.33 -5.35
N ARG A 100 19.10 16.33 -4.87
CA ARG A 100 20.46 16.05 -5.36
C ARG A 100 20.46 15.40 -6.73
N GLU A 101 19.51 14.51 -7.02
CA GLU A 101 19.35 13.89 -8.35
C GLU A 101 19.01 14.95 -9.41
N LEU A 102 18.16 15.92 -9.06
CA LEU A 102 17.75 17.02 -9.94
C LEU A 102 18.91 17.89 -10.45
N MET A 103 20.01 18.00 -9.70
CA MET A 103 21.21 18.73 -10.14
C MET A 103 21.86 18.16 -11.41
N HIS A 104 21.52 16.93 -11.76
CA HIS A 104 22.07 16.22 -12.92
C HIS A 104 20.99 15.81 -13.93
N ALA A 105 19.73 16.21 -13.70
CA ALA A 105 18.60 15.85 -14.55
C ALA A 105 18.32 16.96 -15.58
N ASP A 106 17.75 16.58 -16.74
CA ASP A 106 17.19 17.53 -17.68
C ASP A 106 15.94 18.18 -17.07
N PRO A 107 15.92 19.50 -16.82
CA PRO A 107 14.78 20.18 -16.20
C PRO A 107 13.53 20.19 -17.09
N THR A 108 13.64 19.88 -18.39
CA THR A 108 12.51 19.87 -19.33
C THR A 108 11.82 18.50 -19.44
N ALA A 109 12.45 17.44 -18.94
CA ALA A 109 11.94 16.07 -19.00
C ALA A 109 10.71 15.86 -18.11
N ARG A 110 9.74 15.05 -18.54
CA ARG A 110 8.52 14.77 -17.76
C ARG A 110 8.81 14.00 -16.48
N ALA A 111 9.84 13.15 -16.51
CA ALA A 111 10.31 12.47 -15.30
C ALA A 111 10.80 13.47 -14.23
N THR A 112 11.46 14.55 -14.65
CA THR A 112 11.91 15.62 -13.74
C THR A 112 10.74 16.41 -13.18
N HIS A 113 9.78 16.79 -14.03
CA HIS A 113 8.55 17.45 -13.58
C HIS A 113 7.75 16.60 -12.59
N TYR A 114 7.68 15.27 -12.83
CA TYR A 114 7.02 14.36 -11.90
C TYR A 114 7.77 14.25 -10.57
N ALA A 115 9.10 14.12 -10.58
CA ALA A 115 9.89 14.10 -9.34
C ALA A 115 9.73 15.39 -8.50
N LEU A 116 9.59 16.55 -9.15
CA LEU A 116 9.26 17.81 -8.49
C LEU A 116 7.84 17.82 -7.90
N THR A 117 6.89 17.16 -8.57
CA THR A 117 5.51 17.00 -8.07
C THR A 117 5.48 16.10 -6.84
N GLU A 118 6.14 14.94 -6.91
CA GLU A 118 6.33 14.00 -5.79
C GLU A 118 6.93 14.71 -4.58
N MET A 119 7.99 15.50 -4.77
CA MET A 119 8.59 16.29 -3.69
C MET A 119 7.58 17.29 -3.05
N GLY A 120 6.70 17.87 -3.86
CA GLY A 120 5.62 18.73 -3.37
C GLY A 120 4.61 17.95 -2.52
N ASP A 121 4.18 16.79 -2.98
CA ASP A 121 3.29 15.88 -2.22
C ASP A 121 3.96 15.46 -0.90
N GLU A 122 5.25 15.12 -0.90
CA GLU A 122 5.99 14.78 0.33
C GLU A 122 6.07 15.94 1.34
N THR A 123 6.24 17.18 0.89
CA THR A 123 6.20 18.32 1.82
C THR A 123 4.83 18.50 2.47
N ARG A 124 3.74 18.19 1.74
CA ARG A 124 2.38 18.22 2.29
C ARG A 124 2.15 17.07 3.26
N HIS A 125 2.66 15.87 2.97
CA HIS A 125 2.61 14.75 3.90
C HIS A 125 3.32 15.08 5.22
N MET A 126 4.51 15.70 5.17
CA MET A 126 5.24 16.13 6.37
C MET A 126 4.41 17.11 7.22
N VAL A 127 3.75 18.08 6.58
CA VAL A 127 2.84 19.03 7.26
C VAL A 127 1.65 18.28 7.87
N MET A 128 1.01 17.40 7.10
CA MET A 128 -0.13 16.59 7.54
C MET A 128 0.21 15.74 8.77
N PHE A 129 1.36 15.06 8.76
CA PHE A 129 1.84 14.26 9.88
C PHE A 129 2.16 15.13 11.10
N GLY A 130 2.76 16.30 10.90
CA GLY A 130 3.00 17.28 11.96
C GLY A 130 1.71 17.72 12.64
N ARG A 131 0.70 18.13 11.87
CA ARG A 131 -0.62 18.54 12.38
C ARG A 131 -1.36 17.39 13.06
N ALA A 132 -1.24 16.17 12.56
CA ALA A 132 -1.81 14.99 13.21
C ALA A 132 -1.17 14.70 14.57
N ILE A 133 0.16 14.79 14.68
CA ILE A 133 0.84 14.64 15.98
C ILE A 133 0.37 15.71 16.97
N GLU A 134 0.23 16.96 16.52
CA GLU A 134 -0.30 18.05 17.35
C GLU A 134 -1.75 17.77 17.79
N LYS A 135 -2.63 17.42 16.85
CA LYS A 135 -4.06 17.17 17.10
C LYS A 135 -4.29 16.07 18.13
N VAL A 136 -3.51 15.00 18.09
CA VAL A 136 -3.62 13.89 19.06
C VAL A 136 -2.90 14.17 20.39
N GLY A 137 -2.43 15.40 20.62
CA GLY A 137 -1.68 15.77 21.83
C GLY A 137 -0.36 15.00 21.96
N GLY A 138 0.24 14.61 20.83
CA GLY A 138 1.46 13.82 20.76
C GLY A 138 2.72 14.67 20.88
N LYS A 139 3.78 14.09 21.43
CA LYS A 139 5.13 14.68 21.36
C LYS A 139 5.93 13.93 20.29
N PRO A 140 6.45 14.59 19.24
CA PRO A 140 7.20 13.88 18.21
C PRO A 140 8.37 13.07 18.78
N MET A 141 8.63 11.89 18.19
CA MET A 141 9.82 11.09 18.49
C MET A 141 11.01 11.66 17.73
N ARG A 142 12.05 12.07 18.46
CA ARG A 142 13.25 12.68 17.87
C ARG A 142 14.43 11.71 17.92
N PRO A 143 15.15 11.51 16.80
CA PRO A 143 16.40 10.76 16.82
C PRO A 143 17.46 11.46 17.69
N ARG A 144 18.33 10.67 18.31
CA ARG A 144 19.50 11.18 19.04
C ARG A 144 20.46 11.91 18.10
N ARG A 145 21.35 12.76 18.65
CA ARG A 145 22.28 13.57 17.85
C ARG A 145 23.09 12.74 16.83
N TYR A 146 23.66 11.61 17.25
CA TYR A 146 24.42 10.74 16.35
C TYR A 146 23.54 10.10 15.26
N GLN A 147 22.28 9.76 15.57
CA GLN A 147 21.33 9.23 14.58
C GLN A 147 20.99 10.30 13.55
N ARG A 148 20.81 11.56 13.97
CA ARG A 148 20.60 12.68 13.03
C ARG A 148 21.81 12.90 12.13
N MET A 149 23.03 12.74 12.64
CA MET A 149 24.24 12.82 11.82
C MET A 149 24.27 11.71 10.77
N LEU A 150 23.96 10.47 11.16
CA LEU A 150 23.87 9.34 10.23
C LEU A 150 22.78 9.55 9.18
N ILE A 151 21.58 9.96 9.60
CA ILE A 151 20.43 10.23 8.74
C ILE A 151 20.79 11.28 7.68
N ASN A 152 21.38 12.41 8.07
CA ASN A 152 21.79 13.46 7.13
C ASN A 152 22.93 13.03 6.19
N ALA A 153 23.66 11.96 6.52
CA ALA A 153 24.67 11.40 5.63
C ALA A 153 24.08 10.41 4.61
N LEU A 154 22.89 9.84 4.85
CA LEU A 154 22.28 8.85 3.95
C LEU A 154 22.03 9.38 2.53
N PRO A 155 21.49 10.60 2.30
CA PRO A 155 21.32 11.14 0.95
C PRO A 155 22.63 11.31 0.16
N LEU A 156 23.79 11.31 0.84
CA LEU A 156 25.09 11.38 0.16
C LEU A 156 25.45 10.05 -0.51
N THR A 157 24.99 8.93 0.05
CA THR A 157 25.27 7.56 -0.39
C THR A 157 24.12 6.96 -1.20
N PHE A 158 22.88 7.40 -0.95
CA PHE A 158 21.69 6.99 -1.71
C PHE A 158 21.65 7.72 -3.05
N ARG A 159 22.29 7.11 -4.06
CA ARG A 159 22.28 7.59 -5.45
C ARG A 159 21.82 6.48 -6.39
N GLY A 160 21.20 6.87 -7.50
CA GLY A 160 20.73 5.94 -8.53
C GLY A 160 19.81 4.88 -7.92
N SER A 161 19.95 3.62 -8.33
CA SER A 161 19.04 2.55 -7.91
C SER A 161 18.98 2.30 -6.39
N LEU A 162 20.00 2.67 -5.63
CA LEU A 162 19.98 2.51 -4.17
C LEU A 162 18.96 3.45 -3.51
N LEU A 163 18.81 4.68 -4.04
CA LEU A 163 17.78 5.61 -3.59
C LEU A 163 16.39 5.02 -3.81
N TRP A 164 16.10 4.57 -5.03
CA TRP A 164 14.79 4.04 -5.40
C TRP A 164 14.44 2.75 -4.66
N VAL A 165 15.41 1.87 -4.41
CA VAL A 165 15.18 0.68 -3.58
C VAL A 165 14.95 1.05 -2.12
N ALA A 166 15.67 2.04 -1.58
CA ALA A 166 15.45 2.52 -0.23
C ALA A 166 14.09 3.22 -0.07
N ALA A 167 13.67 3.99 -1.08
CA ALA A 167 12.35 4.60 -1.18
C ALA A 167 11.25 3.53 -1.15
N LEU A 168 11.30 2.55 -2.06
CA LEU A 168 10.35 1.44 -2.09
C LEU A 168 10.29 0.64 -0.78
N VAL A 169 11.45 0.40 -0.15
CA VAL A 169 11.50 -0.30 1.13
C VAL A 169 10.79 0.49 2.23
N GLY A 170 10.87 1.83 2.20
CA GLY A 170 10.13 2.71 3.08
C GLY A 170 8.64 2.70 2.79
N GLU A 171 8.30 3.20 1.61
CA GLU A 171 6.95 3.53 1.14
C GLU A 171 6.02 2.33 1.15
N GLU A 172 6.44 1.21 0.55
CA GLU A 172 5.55 0.06 0.31
C GLU A 172 5.20 -0.70 1.59
N ILE A 173 6.10 -0.71 2.58
CA ILE A 173 5.82 -1.32 3.90
C ILE A 173 4.80 -0.47 4.66
N PHE A 174 4.94 0.86 4.64
CA PHE A 174 3.98 1.74 5.31
C PHE A 174 2.62 1.69 4.63
N ASP A 175 2.60 1.79 3.30
CA ASP A 175 1.39 1.77 2.50
C ASP A 175 0.58 0.47 2.69
N SER A 176 1.25 -0.69 2.71
CA SER A 176 0.57 -1.98 2.96
C SER A 176 -0.03 -2.05 4.37
N LEU A 177 0.68 -1.54 5.39
CA LEU A 177 0.15 -1.47 6.74
C LEU A 177 -1.05 -0.52 6.82
N GLN A 178 -0.96 0.66 6.19
CA GLN A 178 -2.03 1.65 6.17
C GLN A 178 -3.28 1.14 5.45
N ARG A 179 -3.14 0.40 4.33
CA ARG A 179 -4.28 -0.17 3.60
C ARG A 179 -5.12 -1.10 4.45
N ASN A 180 -4.48 -1.95 5.25
CA ASN A 180 -5.14 -2.86 6.17
C ASN A 180 -5.87 -2.16 7.34
N MET A 181 -5.70 -0.84 7.48
CA MET A 181 -6.21 -0.05 8.60
C MET A 181 -7.37 0.89 8.26
N MET A 182 -7.62 1.17 6.97
CA MET A 182 -8.49 2.29 6.55
C MET A 182 -9.98 2.10 6.85
N ASP A 183 -10.46 0.86 6.93
CA ASP A 183 -11.89 0.54 7.07
C ASP A 183 -12.26 0.03 8.47
N ASP A 184 -11.34 0.17 9.44
CA ASP A 184 -11.59 -0.23 10.83
C ASP A 184 -12.50 0.79 11.54
N ARG A 185 -13.63 0.30 12.08
CA ARG A 185 -14.65 1.12 12.75
C ARG A 185 -14.17 1.72 14.07
N GLU A 186 -13.19 1.08 14.73
CA GLU A 186 -12.62 1.54 16.00
C GLU A 186 -11.55 2.62 15.82
N LEU A 187 -11.14 2.91 14.58
CA LEU A 187 -10.14 3.94 14.28
C LEU A 187 -10.74 5.35 14.28
N GLN A 188 -10.00 6.32 14.81
CA GLN A 188 -10.35 7.74 14.73
C GLN A 188 -10.63 8.19 13.28
N PRO A 189 -11.77 8.87 13.00
CA PRO A 189 -12.10 9.32 11.64
C PRO A 189 -11.03 10.21 11.00
N ILE A 190 -10.40 11.10 11.79
CA ILE A 190 -9.30 11.95 11.32
C ILE A 190 -8.07 11.13 10.89
N VAL A 191 -7.77 10.05 11.60
CA VAL A 191 -6.66 9.15 11.24
C VAL A 191 -7.03 8.36 9.98
N GLN A 192 -8.26 7.86 9.86
CA GLN A 192 -8.73 7.20 8.62
C GLN A 192 -8.58 8.12 7.41
N ARG A 193 -9.02 9.38 7.52
CA ARG A 193 -8.92 10.37 6.43
C ARG A 193 -7.46 10.64 6.06
N LEU A 194 -6.60 10.85 7.06
CA LEU A 194 -5.16 11.05 6.86
C LEU A 194 -4.51 9.87 6.12
N MET A 195 -4.77 8.63 6.57
CA MET A 195 -4.20 7.44 5.93
C MET A 195 -4.72 7.28 4.49
N ARG A 196 -6.01 7.57 4.24
CA ARG A 196 -6.60 7.49 2.91
C ARG A 196 -5.98 8.48 1.93
N ILE A 197 -5.72 9.72 2.38
CA ILE A 197 -5.03 10.72 1.57
C ILE A 197 -3.63 10.22 1.24
N HIS A 198 -2.82 9.89 2.27
CA HIS A 198 -1.44 9.44 2.11
C HIS A 198 -1.33 8.23 1.17
N VAL A 199 -2.10 7.15 1.41
CA VAL A 199 -2.08 5.94 0.57
C VAL A 199 -2.47 6.21 -0.88
N THR A 200 -3.40 7.14 -1.13
CA THR A 200 -3.82 7.48 -2.49
C THR A 200 -2.71 8.19 -3.27
N GLU A 201 -1.92 9.01 -2.59
CA GLU A 201 -0.80 9.74 -3.17
C GLU A 201 0.42 8.82 -3.34
N GLU A 202 0.74 8.04 -2.29
CA GLU A 202 1.86 7.10 -2.24
C GLU A 202 1.75 5.97 -3.28
N ALA A 203 0.54 5.56 -3.64
CA ALA A 203 0.34 4.58 -4.71
C ALA A 203 0.98 5.01 -6.04
N ARG A 204 1.10 6.31 -6.31
CA ARG A 204 1.75 6.84 -7.51
C ARG A 204 3.27 6.84 -7.36
N HIS A 205 3.79 7.21 -6.19
CA HIS A 205 5.22 7.23 -5.87
C HIS A 205 5.82 5.81 -5.97
N ILE A 206 5.16 4.84 -5.34
CA ILE A 206 5.52 3.41 -5.43
C ILE A 206 5.57 2.94 -6.89
N GLN A 207 4.58 3.31 -7.73
CA GLN A 207 4.58 2.94 -9.14
C GLN A 207 5.77 3.56 -9.90
N PHE A 208 6.05 4.85 -9.65
CA PHE A 208 7.18 5.55 -10.26
C PHE A 208 8.53 4.98 -9.85
N ALA A 209 8.67 4.64 -8.57
CA ALA A 209 9.86 4.02 -8.00
C ALA A 209 10.06 2.59 -8.53
N ARG A 210 8.99 1.77 -8.62
CA ARG A 210 9.06 0.41 -9.21
C ARG A 210 9.50 0.44 -10.68
N ASP A 211 8.96 1.34 -11.50
CA ASP A 211 9.41 1.51 -12.89
C ASP A 211 10.88 1.96 -12.96
N GLY A 212 11.28 2.87 -12.05
CA GLY A 212 12.66 3.35 -11.93
C GLY A 212 13.64 2.24 -11.53
N VAL A 213 13.24 1.31 -10.66
CA VAL A 213 14.05 0.15 -10.27
C VAL A 213 14.14 -0.86 -11.42
N ARG A 214 13.02 -1.22 -12.06
CA ARG A 214 13.03 -2.21 -13.17
C ARG A 214 13.98 -1.82 -14.29
N LYS A 215 13.92 -0.56 -14.75
CA LYS A 215 14.79 -0.05 -15.83
C LYS A 215 16.25 -0.05 -15.42
N ARG A 216 16.59 0.48 -14.25
CA ARG A 216 17.99 0.59 -13.82
C ARG A 216 18.61 -0.75 -13.44
N VAL A 217 17.84 -1.72 -12.95
CA VAL A 217 18.35 -3.07 -12.64
C VAL A 217 18.74 -3.82 -13.92
N ALA A 218 18.03 -3.61 -15.02
CA ALA A 218 18.37 -4.22 -16.32
C ALA A 218 19.75 -3.80 -16.83
N GLU A 219 20.17 -2.57 -16.54
CA GLU A 219 21.43 -1.98 -16.97
C GLU A 219 22.54 -2.09 -15.90
N MET A 220 22.25 -2.68 -14.74
CA MET A 220 23.13 -2.65 -13.58
C MET A 220 24.31 -3.65 -13.69
N PRO A 221 25.55 -3.22 -13.42
CA PRO A 221 26.69 -4.13 -13.29
C PRO A 221 26.44 -5.19 -12.21
N ARG A 222 26.92 -6.42 -12.43
CA ARG A 222 26.66 -7.57 -11.54
C ARG A 222 27.04 -7.33 -10.08
N LEU A 223 28.18 -6.68 -9.82
CA LEU A 223 28.63 -6.36 -8.46
C LEU A 223 27.69 -5.37 -7.78
N ASN A 224 27.28 -4.30 -8.48
CA ASN A 224 26.34 -3.32 -7.95
C ASN A 224 24.99 -3.98 -7.65
N ARG A 225 24.53 -4.86 -8.54
CA ARG A 225 23.29 -5.63 -8.34
C ARG A 225 23.39 -6.50 -7.10
N MET A 226 24.50 -7.22 -6.91
CA MET A 226 24.74 -8.02 -5.72
C MET A 226 24.74 -7.15 -4.45
N TRP A 227 25.36 -5.98 -4.48
CA TRP A 227 25.38 -5.05 -3.34
C TRP A 227 23.98 -4.56 -2.99
N VAL A 228 23.23 -4.00 -3.95
CA VAL A 228 21.85 -3.50 -3.74
C VAL A 228 20.92 -4.63 -3.31
N ALA A 229 21.08 -5.82 -3.89
CA ALA A 229 20.28 -7.00 -3.57
C ALA A 229 20.46 -7.49 -2.13
N ASN A 230 21.57 -7.15 -1.47
CA ASN A 230 21.84 -7.58 -0.10
C ASN A 230 21.69 -6.46 0.93
N LEU A 231 22.02 -5.22 0.56
CA LEU A 231 21.99 -4.07 1.46
C LEU A 231 20.57 -3.72 1.93
N ASN A 232 19.55 -3.97 1.10
CA ASN A 232 18.15 -3.71 1.48
C ASN A 232 17.71 -4.50 2.72
N GLY A 233 18.35 -5.63 3.04
CA GLY A 233 18.08 -6.40 4.26
C GLY A 233 18.30 -5.64 5.57
N VAL A 234 19.11 -4.58 5.55
CA VAL A 234 19.28 -3.69 6.70
C VAL A 234 17.96 -3.01 7.08
N GLY A 235 17.05 -2.83 6.10
CA GLY A 235 15.69 -2.34 6.32
C GLY A 235 14.94 -3.12 7.39
N GLY A 236 15.08 -4.45 7.44
CA GLY A 236 14.42 -5.28 8.46
C GLY A 236 14.87 -4.95 9.89
N LEU A 237 16.16 -4.64 10.08
CA LEU A 237 16.67 -4.22 11.38
C LEU A 237 16.12 -2.84 11.78
N PHE A 238 16.02 -1.94 10.81
CA PHE A 238 15.46 -0.60 10.98
C PHE A 238 13.97 -0.67 11.34
N PHE A 239 13.14 -1.35 10.55
CA PHE A 239 11.70 -1.45 10.79
C PHE A 239 11.37 -2.19 12.08
N ARG A 240 12.10 -3.27 12.40
CA ARG A 240 11.95 -3.93 13.70
C ARG A 240 12.29 -2.98 14.85
N HIS A 241 13.27 -2.08 14.70
CA HIS A 241 13.55 -1.07 15.72
C HIS A 241 12.41 -0.04 15.80
N LEU A 242 11.97 0.47 14.65
CA LEU A 242 10.94 1.49 14.53
C LEU A 242 9.63 1.05 15.18
N PHE A 243 9.10 -0.11 14.78
CA PHE A 243 7.80 -0.60 15.26
C PHE A 243 7.83 -1.10 16.71
N THR A 244 9.00 -1.32 17.28
CA THR A 244 9.14 -1.75 18.69
C THR A 244 10.03 -0.80 19.48
N ASN A 245 9.95 0.49 19.17
CA ASN A 245 10.74 1.51 19.84
C ASN A 245 10.35 1.57 21.32
N ALA A 246 11.29 1.28 22.22
CA ALA A 246 11.01 1.23 23.66
C ALA A 246 10.47 2.56 24.22
N ALA A 247 10.71 3.67 23.53
CA ALA A 247 10.18 4.99 23.91
C ALA A 247 8.66 5.06 23.80
N GLN A 248 8.02 4.38 22.84
CA GLN A 248 6.57 4.44 22.66
C GLN A 248 5.84 3.78 23.85
N TYR A 249 6.34 2.63 24.30
CA TYR A 249 5.82 1.92 25.47
C TYR A 249 6.01 2.70 26.77
N ARG A 250 7.20 3.28 26.99
CA ARG A 250 7.47 4.11 28.18
C ARG A 250 6.53 5.32 28.26
N ARG A 251 6.21 5.92 27.12
CA ARG A 251 5.27 7.05 27.06
C ARG A 251 3.83 6.64 27.32
N ALA A 252 3.47 5.40 26.98
CA ALA A 252 2.19 4.80 27.32
C ALA A 252 2.12 4.28 28.77
N GLY A 253 3.15 4.53 29.60
CA GLY A 253 3.19 4.11 31.00
C GLY A 253 3.59 2.65 31.23
N LEU A 254 4.08 1.94 30.20
CA LEU A 254 4.51 0.54 30.29
C LEU A 254 6.02 0.42 30.54
N ASP A 255 6.47 -0.73 31.07
CA ASP A 255 7.90 -1.09 31.03
C ASP A 255 8.32 -1.28 29.56
N GLY A 256 9.06 -0.30 29.04
CA GLY A 256 9.44 -0.31 27.64
C GLY A 256 10.45 -1.39 27.23
N ALA A 257 11.18 -2.01 28.16
CA ALA A 257 12.05 -3.14 27.85
C ALA A 257 11.25 -4.44 27.77
N GLU A 258 10.34 -4.65 28.71
CA GLU A 258 9.43 -5.80 28.73
C GLU A 258 8.44 -5.77 27.56
N ALA A 259 7.70 -4.67 27.39
CA ALA A 259 6.75 -4.51 26.29
C ALA A 259 7.42 -4.74 24.93
N ARG A 260 8.63 -4.21 24.75
CA ARG A 260 9.43 -4.44 23.53
C ARG A 260 9.81 -5.91 23.34
N ARG A 261 10.16 -6.65 24.40
CA ARG A 261 10.43 -8.09 24.27
C ARG A 261 9.17 -8.84 23.85
N LEU A 262 8.02 -8.53 24.48
CA LEU A 262 6.76 -9.18 24.20
C LEU A 262 6.29 -8.90 22.77
N ALA A 263 6.26 -7.63 22.35
CA ALA A 263 5.92 -7.23 20.99
C ALA A 263 6.79 -7.94 19.93
N ARG A 264 8.10 -8.11 20.20
CA ARG A 264 9.03 -8.81 19.28
C ARG A 264 8.83 -10.31 19.22
N ARG A 265 8.17 -10.91 20.22
CA ARG A 265 7.89 -12.34 20.31
C ARG A 265 6.44 -12.69 19.96
N SER A 266 5.58 -11.68 19.78
CA SER A 266 4.17 -11.87 19.41
C SER A 266 4.06 -12.57 18.04
N PRO A 267 3.43 -13.76 17.97
CA PRO A 267 3.16 -14.44 16.70
C PRO A 267 2.30 -13.57 15.78
N HIS A 268 1.23 -12.99 16.32
CA HIS A 268 0.36 -12.05 15.59
C HIS A 268 1.16 -10.90 14.95
N ARG A 269 2.13 -10.34 15.69
CA ARG A 269 2.98 -9.27 15.13
C ARG A 269 3.90 -9.77 14.02
N HIS A 270 4.34 -11.02 14.06
CA HIS A 270 5.12 -11.62 12.96
C HIS A 270 4.25 -11.77 11.72
N ASP A 271 3.01 -12.24 11.86
CA ASP A 271 2.07 -12.41 10.75
C ASP A 271 1.75 -11.06 10.08
N VAL A 272 1.45 -10.02 10.86
CA VAL A 272 1.23 -8.66 10.34
C VAL A 272 2.45 -8.12 9.58
N GLN A 273 3.67 -8.40 10.04
CA GLN A 273 4.89 -7.97 9.35
C GLN A 273 5.12 -8.73 8.04
N VAL A 274 4.84 -10.04 8.02
CA VAL A 274 4.95 -10.86 6.81
C VAL A 274 3.93 -10.42 5.77
N LEU A 275 2.67 -10.21 6.17
CA LEU A 275 1.61 -9.72 5.29
C LEU A 275 1.95 -8.33 4.73
N GLY A 276 2.39 -7.41 5.60
CA GLY A 276 2.79 -6.05 5.21
C GLY A 276 3.93 -6.03 4.19
N PHE A 277 4.89 -6.95 4.31
CA PHE A 277 6.09 -7.01 3.45
C PHE A 277 5.92 -7.83 2.17
N ALA A 278 4.90 -8.68 2.09
CA ALA A 278 4.74 -9.63 0.99
C ALA A 278 4.76 -8.98 -0.41
N PRO A 279 4.07 -7.85 -0.67
CA PRO A 279 4.11 -7.19 -1.98
C PRO A 279 5.53 -6.75 -2.39
N LEU A 280 6.26 -6.17 -1.44
CA LEU A 280 7.62 -5.68 -1.66
C LEU A 280 8.60 -6.85 -1.84
N ALA A 281 8.45 -7.91 -1.04
CA ALA A 281 9.24 -9.12 -1.16
C ALA A 281 9.07 -9.79 -2.53
N ALA A 282 7.83 -9.84 -3.04
CA ALA A 282 7.53 -10.36 -4.36
C ALA A 282 8.21 -9.52 -5.45
N PHE A 283 8.07 -8.18 -5.39
CA PHE A 283 8.71 -7.28 -6.34
C PHE A 283 10.24 -7.38 -6.32
N LEU A 284 10.87 -7.32 -5.14
CA LEU A 284 12.32 -7.46 -5.00
C LEU A 284 12.82 -8.82 -5.52
N SER A 285 12.02 -9.88 -5.38
CA SER A 285 12.35 -11.20 -5.93
C SER A 285 12.22 -11.21 -7.47
N GLU A 286 11.15 -10.62 -8.01
CA GLU A 286 10.91 -10.46 -9.47
C GLU A 286 12.09 -9.77 -10.16
N VAL A 287 12.57 -8.64 -9.60
CA VAL A 287 13.69 -7.89 -10.18
C VAL A 287 15.06 -8.48 -9.80
N GLY A 288 15.11 -9.54 -9.00
CA GLY A 288 16.36 -10.17 -8.54
C GLY A 288 17.21 -9.26 -7.64
N LEU A 289 16.55 -8.48 -6.79
CA LEU A 289 17.12 -7.69 -5.70
C LEU A 289 16.86 -8.31 -4.30
N MET A 290 16.32 -9.53 -4.24
CA MET A 290 16.22 -10.31 -3.01
C MET A 290 17.41 -11.26 -2.86
N GLY A 291 18.57 -10.72 -2.48
CA GLY A 291 19.80 -11.48 -2.28
C GLY A 291 19.78 -12.36 -1.02
N PRO A 292 20.75 -13.28 -0.86
CA PRO A 292 20.78 -14.24 0.26
C PRO A 292 20.95 -13.56 1.63
N ILE A 293 21.77 -12.51 1.73
CA ILE A 293 21.97 -11.76 2.98
C ILE A 293 20.71 -10.96 3.29
N ALA A 294 20.11 -10.32 2.28
CA ALA A 294 18.85 -9.60 2.47
C ALA A 294 17.76 -10.52 3.00
N ARG A 295 17.53 -11.66 2.32
CA ARG A 295 16.58 -12.68 2.76
C ARG A 295 16.83 -13.12 4.19
N ARG A 296 18.08 -13.43 4.55
CA ARG A 296 18.46 -13.81 5.92
C ARG A 296 18.13 -12.74 6.94
N LEU A 297 18.41 -11.47 6.64
CA LEU A 297 18.12 -10.36 7.54
C LEU A 297 16.61 -10.15 7.72
N TRP A 298 15.84 -10.14 6.63
CA TRP A 298 14.38 -10.02 6.64
C TRP A 298 13.71 -11.17 7.41
N THR A 299 14.16 -12.42 7.19
CA THR A 299 13.70 -13.59 7.96
C THR A 299 14.05 -13.46 9.45
N ARG A 300 15.28 -13.04 9.78
CA ARG A 300 15.71 -12.82 11.18
C ARG A 300 14.89 -11.73 11.89
N THR A 301 14.28 -10.84 11.14
CA THR A 301 13.42 -9.77 11.66
C THR A 301 11.93 -10.07 11.55
N HIS A 302 11.54 -11.27 11.10
CA HIS A 302 10.16 -11.74 10.95
C HIS A 302 9.32 -10.97 9.91
N PHE A 303 9.98 -10.42 8.89
CA PHE A 303 9.31 -9.86 7.71
C PHE A 303 9.18 -10.89 6.57
N LEU A 304 9.97 -11.96 6.63
CA LEU A 304 9.82 -13.15 5.79
C LEU A 304 9.61 -14.38 6.66
N PRO A 305 8.84 -15.38 6.20
CA PRO A 305 8.71 -16.65 6.89
C PRO A 305 10.07 -17.35 7.00
N ALA A 306 10.24 -18.17 8.03
CA ALA A 306 11.42 -19.03 8.17
C ALA A 306 11.35 -20.15 7.13
N ALA A 307 12.50 -20.61 6.63
CA ALA A 307 12.59 -21.60 5.55
C ALA A 307 12.08 -23.03 5.92
N SER A 308 11.45 -23.22 7.08
CA SER A 308 10.71 -24.45 7.44
C SER A 308 9.21 -24.23 7.65
N SER A 309 8.69 -23.07 7.24
CA SER A 309 7.26 -22.81 7.05
C SER A 309 7.04 -22.26 5.65
N ALA A 310 7.44 -23.05 4.64
CA ALA A 310 6.62 -23.04 3.44
C ALA A 310 5.22 -23.44 3.90
N PRO A 311 4.17 -22.65 3.65
CA PRO A 311 2.83 -23.14 3.89
C PRO A 311 2.69 -24.40 3.03
N THR A 312 2.49 -25.56 3.65
CA THR A 312 1.64 -26.55 3.02
C THR A 312 0.34 -25.82 2.68
N PRO A 313 -0.21 -25.95 1.45
CA PRO A 313 -1.58 -25.56 1.22
C PRO A 313 -2.44 -26.54 2.03
N ASN A 314 -2.62 -26.25 3.31
CA ASN A 314 -3.67 -26.80 4.13
C ASN A 314 -4.75 -25.73 4.21
N ASP A 315 -5.88 -26.05 3.61
CA ASP A 315 -7.07 -25.24 3.33
C ASP A 315 -7.82 -24.72 4.58
N ASP A 316 -7.24 -24.77 5.78
CA ASP A 316 -8.00 -24.64 7.04
C ASP A 316 -7.69 -23.41 7.91
N VAL A 317 -6.90 -22.43 7.46
CA VAL A 317 -6.73 -21.14 8.17
C VAL A 317 -6.85 -19.93 7.23
N LEU A 318 -7.66 -20.05 6.18
CA LEU A 318 -8.15 -18.92 5.35
C LEU A 318 -9.57 -18.47 5.74
N THR A 319 -10.08 -18.90 6.88
CA THR A 319 -11.38 -18.50 7.42
C THR A 319 -11.21 -17.33 8.38
N GLU A 320 -10.98 -16.13 7.82
CA GLU A 320 -11.53 -14.83 8.30
C GLU A 320 -10.98 -13.58 7.54
N GLN A 321 -10.48 -13.76 6.31
CA GLN A 321 -10.46 -12.70 5.30
C GLN A 321 -11.18 -13.20 4.04
N ARG A 322 -12.49 -13.43 4.15
CA ARG A 322 -13.38 -13.43 2.98
C ARG A 322 -13.68 -11.97 2.66
N ASP A 323 -12.81 -11.34 1.90
CA ASP A 323 -13.20 -10.15 1.15
C ASP A 323 -14.13 -10.61 0.01
N ASN A 324 -15.44 -10.51 0.27
CA ASN A 324 -16.54 -10.22 -0.65
C ASN A 324 -16.48 -10.81 -2.07
N VAL A 325 -16.17 -12.11 -2.21
CA VAL A 325 -16.48 -12.86 -3.44
C VAL A 325 -17.92 -13.35 -3.37
N TYR A 326 -18.80 -12.74 -4.14
CA TYR A 326 -20.15 -13.24 -4.34
C TYR A 326 -20.14 -14.32 -5.41
N ASP A 327 -20.64 -15.50 -5.07
CA ASP A 327 -20.82 -16.59 -6.01
C ASP A 327 -22.22 -17.17 -5.84
N GLY A 328 -23.11 -16.82 -6.77
CA GLY A 328 -24.53 -17.06 -6.57
C GLY A 328 -25.39 -16.77 -7.79
N PRO A 329 -26.70 -17.00 -7.69
CA PRO A 329 -27.64 -16.72 -8.77
C PRO A 329 -27.84 -15.21 -8.94
N ALA A 330 -27.85 -14.75 -10.18
CA ALA A 330 -28.18 -13.38 -10.54
C ALA A 330 -29.07 -13.36 -11.79
N VAL A 331 -29.76 -12.24 -11.98
CA VAL A 331 -30.50 -11.95 -13.20
C VAL A 331 -29.76 -10.86 -13.95
N LEU A 332 -29.33 -11.16 -15.17
CA LEU A 332 -28.73 -10.22 -16.08
C LEU A 332 -29.78 -9.77 -17.10
N ARG A 333 -30.15 -8.50 -17.07
CA ARG A 333 -31.04 -7.88 -18.06
C ARG A 333 -30.21 -7.24 -19.17
N VAL A 334 -30.43 -7.67 -20.41
CA VAL A 334 -29.82 -7.07 -21.61
C VAL A 334 -30.95 -6.64 -22.54
N GLY A 335 -31.01 -5.34 -22.86
CA GLY A 335 -32.20 -4.76 -23.50
C GLY A 335 -33.45 -4.98 -22.64
N ASP A 336 -34.46 -5.62 -23.22
CA ASP A 336 -35.73 -5.95 -22.55
C ASP A 336 -35.83 -7.42 -22.10
N THR A 337 -34.73 -8.18 -22.17
CA THR A 337 -34.71 -9.62 -21.87
C THR A 337 -33.93 -9.92 -20.59
N ASP A 338 -34.53 -10.75 -19.72
CA ASP A 338 -33.93 -11.22 -18.48
C ASP A 338 -33.29 -12.60 -18.66
N HIS A 339 -32.04 -12.74 -18.20
CA HIS A 339 -31.29 -13.99 -18.24
C HIS A 339 -30.92 -14.41 -16.82
N SER A 340 -31.48 -15.53 -16.35
CA SER A 340 -31.04 -16.17 -15.11
C SER A 340 -29.67 -16.81 -15.33
N ALA A 341 -28.69 -16.39 -14.53
CA ALA A 341 -27.32 -16.86 -14.62
C ALA A 341 -26.72 -17.07 -13.24
N ARG A 342 -25.69 -17.91 -13.16
CA ARG A 342 -24.79 -17.88 -12.00
C ARG A 342 -23.70 -16.85 -12.27
N VAL A 343 -23.34 -16.07 -11.28
CA VAL A 343 -22.23 -15.10 -11.38
C VAL A 343 -21.24 -15.33 -10.28
N ARG A 344 -19.96 -15.06 -10.58
CA ARG A 344 -18.92 -14.90 -9.57
C ARG A 344 -18.34 -13.50 -9.68
N LEU A 345 -18.50 -12.69 -8.65
CA LEU A 345 -18.18 -11.27 -8.63
C LEU A 345 -17.22 -10.96 -7.48
N ILE A 346 -16.33 -10.00 -7.71
CA ILE A 346 -15.41 -9.47 -6.71
C ILE A 346 -15.35 -7.95 -6.86
N GLY A 347 -15.21 -7.24 -5.74
CA GLY A 347 -15.10 -5.79 -5.70
C GLY A 347 -13.84 -5.32 -5.00
N HIS A 348 -13.39 -4.12 -5.36
CA HIS A 348 -12.31 -3.41 -4.68
C HIS A 348 -12.51 -1.90 -4.81
N LEU A 349 -11.98 -1.13 -3.87
CA LEU A 349 -11.88 0.31 -4.03
C LEU A 349 -10.76 0.63 -5.02
N ASP A 350 -11.07 1.30 -6.14
CA ASP A 350 -10.05 1.75 -7.09
C ASP A 350 -9.43 3.07 -6.58
N PRO A 351 -8.12 3.09 -6.26
CA PRO A 351 -7.47 4.27 -5.71
C PRO A 351 -7.29 5.39 -6.75
N ILE A 352 -7.42 5.11 -8.05
CA ILE A 352 -7.26 6.07 -9.15
C ILE A 352 -8.49 6.94 -9.33
N ASP A 353 -9.69 6.49 -8.96
CA ASP A 353 -10.90 7.34 -8.98
C ASP A 353 -11.67 7.40 -7.65
N GLY A 354 -11.25 6.65 -6.64
CA GLY A 354 -11.84 6.67 -5.29
C GLY A 354 -13.22 6.02 -5.24
N ARG A 355 -13.62 5.30 -6.28
CA ARG A 355 -14.89 4.59 -6.36
C ARG A 355 -14.69 3.10 -6.12
N TYR A 356 -15.73 2.44 -5.65
CA TYR A 356 -15.75 0.98 -5.59
C TYR A 356 -15.97 0.44 -6.99
N HIS A 357 -15.08 -0.41 -7.49
CA HIS A 357 -15.22 -1.11 -8.77
C HIS A 357 -15.37 -2.58 -8.51
N TRP A 358 -16.24 -3.22 -9.29
CA TRP A 358 -16.45 -4.65 -9.19
C TRP A 358 -16.46 -5.27 -10.58
N GLN A 359 -16.01 -6.51 -10.63
CA GLN A 359 -15.90 -7.28 -11.86
C GLN A 359 -16.16 -8.75 -11.59
N GLY A 360 -16.41 -9.50 -12.65
CA GLY A 360 -16.54 -10.94 -12.51
C GLY A 360 -16.97 -11.63 -13.79
N THR A 361 -17.51 -12.83 -13.61
CA THR A 361 -17.89 -13.73 -14.68
C THR A 361 -19.36 -14.10 -14.56
N VAL A 362 -20.08 -13.99 -15.67
CA VAL A 362 -21.43 -14.54 -15.87
C VAL A 362 -21.28 -15.91 -16.52
N PHE A 363 -21.77 -16.94 -15.84
CA PHE A 363 -21.74 -18.32 -16.31
C PHE A 363 -23.02 -18.66 -17.06
N GLY A 364 -22.88 -19.30 -18.22
CA GLY A 364 -23.98 -19.72 -19.09
C GLY A 364 -23.99 -19.01 -20.44
N ALA A 365 -24.89 -19.46 -21.33
CA ALA A 365 -25.03 -18.89 -22.66
C ALA A 365 -25.87 -17.61 -22.62
N LEU A 366 -25.28 -16.49 -23.01
CA LEU A 366 -25.98 -15.26 -23.38
C LEU A 366 -26.13 -15.18 -24.90
N PRO A 367 -27.09 -14.38 -25.42
CA PRO A 367 -27.23 -14.14 -26.86
C PRO A 367 -25.93 -13.72 -27.54
N ASP A 368 -25.66 -14.18 -28.77
CA ASP A 368 -24.39 -13.90 -29.46
C ASP A 368 -24.19 -12.40 -29.78
N ASP A 369 -25.26 -11.60 -29.75
CA ASP A 369 -25.25 -10.15 -29.96
C ASP A 369 -25.03 -9.33 -28.68
N VAL A 370 -24.88 -9.98 -27.52
CA VAL A 370 -24.73 -9.31 -26.22
C VAL A 370 -23.51 -8.37 -26.16
N LEU A 371 -22.45 -8.67 -26.91
CA LEU A 371 -21.26 -7.82 -27.02
C LEU A 371 -21.47 -6.58 -27.92
N LYS A 372 -22.51 -6.59 -28.78
CA LYS A 372 -22.91 -5.42 -29.58
C LYS A 372 -23.70 -4.41 -28.74
N GLN A 373 -24.32 -4.86 -27.64
CA GLN A 373 -25.02 -4.03 -26.66
C GLN A 373 -24.47 -4.28 -25.26
N PRO A 374 -23.25 -3.79 -24.95
CA PRO A 374 -22.53 -4.21 -23.75
C PRO A 374 -23.15 -3.67 -22.46
N LYS A 375 -24.16 -2.79 -22.51
CA LYS A 375 -24.84 -2.26 -21.32
C LYS A 375 -25.86 -3.28 -20.82
N ALA A 376 -25.76 -3.61 -19.54
CA ALA A 376 -26.66 -4.55 -18.88
C ALA A 376 -27.05 -4.03 -17.50
N MET A 377 -28.10 -4.61 -16.93
CA MET A 377 -28.43 -4.45 -15.52
C MET A 377 -28.27 -5.79 -14.82
N LEU A 378 -27.41 -5.83 -13.81
CA LEU A 378 -27.14 -7.04 -13.05
C LEU A 378 -27.88 -6.96 -11.70
N THR A 379 -28.72 -7.95 -11.44
CA THR A 379 -29.46 -8.06 -10.17
C THR A 379 -29.00 -9.28 -9.41
N ALA A 380 -28.42 -9.07 -8.24
CA ALA A 380 -28.07 -10.13 -7.28
C ALA A 380 -28.62 -9.74 -5.90
N ASN A 381 -28.99 -10.70 -5.06
CA ASN A 381 -29.52 -10.47 -3.70
C ASN A 381 -30.61 -9.36 -3.60
N GLY A 382 -31.43 -9.18 -4.64
CA GLY A 382 -32.48 -8.15 -4.68
C GLY A 382 -32.02 -6.74 -5.05
N ARG A 383 -30.73 -6.52 -5.35
CA ARG A 383 -30.17 -5.23 -5.74
C ARG A 383 -29.78 -5.21 -7.22
N ALA A 384 -30.35 -4.27 -7.97
CA ALA A 384 -30.05 -4.05 -9.38
C ALA A 384 -29.01 -2.94 -9.55
N VAL A 385 -27.97 -3.20 -10.35
CA VAL A 385 -26.90 -2.22 -10.65
C VAL A 385 -26.61 -2.19 -12.15
N GLN A 386 -26.14 -1.04 -12.64
CA GLN A 386 -25.65 -0.94 -14.01
C GLN A 386 -24.32 -1.69 -14.16
N ALA A 387 -24.24 -2.47 -15.22
CA ALA A 387 -23.10 -3.33 -15.54
C ALA A 387 -22.73 -3.20 -17.02
N ARG A 388 -21.50 -3.58 -17.34
CA ARG A 388 -21.02 -3.68 -18.72
C ARG A 388 -20.43 -5.06 -18.98
N ILE A 389 -20.91 -5.72 -20.03
CA ILE A 389 -20.34 -6.98 -20.52
C ILE A 389 -19.12 -6.64 -21.37
N THR A 390 -17.99 -7.29 -21.09
CA THR A 390 -16.69 -6.90 -21.66
C THR A 390 -16.24 -7.83 -22.78
N GLU A 391 -16.35 -9.14 -22.57
CA GLU A 391 -15.86 -10.16 -23.50
C GLU A 391 -16.57 -11.51 -23.30
N ARG A 392 -16.48 -12.38 -24.31
CA ARG A 392 -16.79 -13.80 -24.19
C ARG A 392 -15.48 -14.57 -24.01
N THR A 393 -15.37 -15.34 -22.92
CA THR A 393 -14.20 -16.14 -22.63
C THR A 393 -14.12 -17.35 -23.58
N PRO A 394 -12.94 -17.95 -23.79
CA PRO A 394 -12.79 -19.16 -24.61
C PRO A 394 -13.62 -20.36 -24.13
N GLN A 395 -14.07 -20.34 -22.87
CA GLN A 395 -14.91 -21.37 -22.26
C GLN A 395 -16.42 -21.09 -22.44
N GLY A 396 -16.78 -20.03 -23.17
CA GLY A 396 -18.16 -19.67 -23.46
C GLY A 396 -18.87 -18.83 -22.39
N ASN A 397 -18.16 -18.35 -21.36
CA ASN A 397 -18.69 -17.47 -20.32
C ASN A 397 -18.50 -16.00 -20.69
N TYR A 398 -19.07 -15.07 -19.93
CA TYR A 398 -19.01 -13.64 -20.23
C TYR A 398 -18.39 -12.83 -19.08
N GLY A 399 -17.46 -11.94 -19.40
CA GLY A 399 -16.90 -10.99 -18.44
C GLY A 399 -17.87 -9.83 -18.19
N VAL A 400 -17.99 -9.40 -16.93
CA VAL A 400 -18.84 -8.28 -16.52
C VAL A 400 -18.09 -7.34 -15.57
N VAL A 401 -18.31 -6.03 -15.72
CA VAL A 401 -17.73 -4.99 -14.87
C VAL A 401 -18.78 -3.95 -14.47
N GLY A 402 -18.58 -3.28 -13.34
CA GLY A 402 -19.38 -2.15 -12.91
C GLY A 402 -18.65 -1.27 -11.90
N ALA A 403 -19.20 -0.08 -11.67
CA ALA A 403 -18.66 0.92 -10.74
C ALA A 403 -19.74 1.39 -9.77
N GLY A 404 -19.34 1.73 -8.55
CA GLY A 404 -20.23 2.00 -7.42
C GLY A 404 -20.44 0.78 -6.54
N SER A 405 -21.44 0.83 -5.65
CA SER A 405 -21.77 -0.28 -4.75
C SER A 405 -22.09 -1.55 -5.55
N PRO A 406 -21.54 -2.71 -5.17
CA PRO A 406 -21.77 -3.97 -5.87
C PRO A 406 -23.21 -4.47 -5.64
N PRO A 407 -23.72 -5.37 -6.51
CA PRO A 407 -25.05 -5.95 -6.34
C PRO A 407 -25.12 -7.04 -5.25
N PHE A 408 -24.01 -7.32 -4.57
CA PHE A 408 -23.86 -8.45 -3.64
C PHE A 408 -23.48 -8.07 -2.20
N GLU A 409 -23.37 -6.76 -1.92
CA GLU A 409 -23.27 -6.23 -0.56
C GLU A 409 -24.63 -6.08 0.11
#